data_AF-A0A4Y7UAR1-F1
#
_entry.id   AF-A0A4Y7UAR1-F1
#
_cell.length_a   1.000
_cell.length_b   1.000
_cell.length_c   1.000
_cell.angle_alpha   90.00
_cell.angle_beta   90.00
_cell.angle_gamma   90.00
#
_symmetry.space_group_name_H-M   'P 1'
#
loop_
_entity.id
_entity.type
_entity.pdbx_description
1 polymer ?
#
loop_
_entity_poly.entity_id
_entity_poly.type
_entity_poly.pdbx_seq_one_letter_code
_entity_poly.pdbx_strand_id
1 'polypeptide(L)'
;MTLYLWFVFFLAVQIIHFLGTWKLYQAAGRKSWEAAIPVYNSIVLMKIIGRPTWWTLLLFIPIINLIMFPVVWVETLRTFGKKSSLDTFLGIFTFGFYIYYVNYTQKLEYNANRKLTPENKTADTVSSLLFAIIVATLVHTYLVQPYTIPSSSLEKSLLIGDFLFVSKVNYGPRVPMTTVALPMVHDTIPFAKIKSYLSWPQLPYLRLPALQKIKNNDIVVFNWPRDTAYNMYIPADKFYYKPIDKKTNYVKRCVGIPGDSLQIKDGIVFINGKELIFPERAKPQYSYSVGYDGKTPIDFETLLRELDITDGAGFTGKNRDTLFFRALTQASVDRLKNVPGITGVKRQITKGPEDGIFPDYQDGKPSTSNNWSCDNMGPIYIPKEGATVALTRKTLPLYKEIISNYEGNKLQVNGSEILINGKPATTYTFKQDYYWMMGDNRHNSLDARYFGYTPEDHIVGKPVFIWLSWDSNAKGINKIRWSRVFTTVDGEGQPQSYFKYFLILLALYFVGEFFWRKRKENKA
;
A
#
# COMPACT_ATOMS: atom_id res chain seq x y z
N MET A 1 0.26 -21.65 -6.41
CA MET A 1 0.68 -22.97 -5.89
C MET A 1 0.04 -23.16 -4.53
N THR A 2 -0.38 -24.38 -4.17
CA THR A 2 -0.89 -24.66 -2.81
C THR A 2 0.26 -24.62 -1.79
N LEU A 3 -0.05 -24.52 -0.49
CA LEU A 3 0.95 -24.64 0.58
C LEU A 3 1.77 -25.94 0.45
N TYR A 4 1.10 -27.04 0.10
CA TYR A 4 1.75 -28.33 -0.18
C TYR A 4 2.77 -28.23 -1.32
N LEU A 5 2.40 -27.63 -2.46
CA LEU A 5 3.32 -27.45 -3.58
C LEU A 5 4.52 -26.57 -3.21
N TRP A 6 4.31 -25.54 -2.39
CA TRP A 6 5.41 -24.71 -1.86
C TRP A 6 6.33 -25.50 -0.94
N PHE A 7 5.79 -26.37 -0.09
CA PHE A 7 6.57 -27.26 0.76
C PHE A 7 7.40 -28.25 -0.06
N VAL A 8 6.81 -28.89 -1.08
CA VAL A 8 7.53 -29.79 -1.99
C VAL A 8 8.64 -29.04 -2.76
N PHE A 9 8.33 -27.85 -3.27
CA PHE A 9 9.32 -27.00 -3.93
C PHE A 9 10.49 -26.65 -2.99
N PHE A 10 10.17 -26.28 -1.75
CA PHE A 10 11.18 -26.00 -0.73
C PHE A 10 12.10 -27.21 -0.50
N LEU A 11 11.55 -28.43 -0.32
CA LEU A 11 12.35 -29.64 -0.15
C LEU A 11 13.22 -29.95 -1.37
N ALA A 12 12.70 -29.76 -2.59
CA ALA A 12 13.48 -29.94 -3.81
C ALA A 12 14.68 -28.97 -3.86
N VAL A 13 14.46 -27.70 -3.48
CA VAL A 13 15.55 -26.71 -3.37
C VAL A 13 16.59 -27.14 -2.32
N GLN A 14 16.18 -27.75 -1.20
CA GLN A 14 17.13 -28.25 -0.19
C GLN A 14 17.97 -29.42 -0.72
N ILE A 15 17.38 -30.33 -1.51
CA ILE A 15 18.13 -31.43 -2.15
C ILE A 15 19.16 -30.88 -3.14
N ILE A 16 18.75 -29.92 -3.98
CA ILE A 16 19.66 -29.23 -4.91
C ILE A 16 20.79 -28.56 -4.10
N HIS A 17 20.47 -27.80 -3.07
CA HIS A 17 21.48 -27.16 -2.23
C HIS A 17 22.47 -28.16 -1.63
N PHE A 18 21.98 -29.27 -1.06
CA PHE A 18 22.81 -30.33 -0.50
C PHE A 18 23.77 -30.90 -1.55
N LEU A 19 23.25 -31.34 -2.70
CA LEU A 19 24.06 -31.94 -3.77
C LEU A 19 25.13 -30.99 -4.30
N GLY A 20 24.86 -29.68 -4.31
CA GLY A 20 25.81 -28.66 -4.76
C GLY A 20 26.89 -28.30 -3.76
N THR A 21 26.70 -28.58 -2.46
CA THR A 21 27.56 -27.98 -1.41
C THR A 21 28.16 -28.97 -0.41
N TRP A 22 27.70 -30.22 -0.32
CA TRP A 22 28.14 -31.13 0.75
C TRP A 22 29.66 -31.39 0.80
N LYS A 23 30.37 -31.40 -0.34
CA LYS A 23 31.84 -31.56 -0.35
C LYS A 23 32.56 -30.29 0.07
N LEU A 24 31.98 -29.11 -0.19
CA LEU A 24 32.47 -27.83 0.35
C LEU A 24 32.47 -27.85 1.88
N TYR A 25 31.42 -28.42 2.50
CA TYR A 25 31.34 -28.54 3.95
C TYR A 25 32.45 -29.45 4.47
N GLN A 26 32.69 -30.60 3.82
CA GLN A 26 33.80 -31.49 4.18
C GLN A 26 35.16 -30.81 4.03
N ALA A 27 35.39 -30.08 2.94
CA ALA A 27 36.60 -29.31 2.72
C ALA A 27 36.82 -28.21 3.77
N ALA A 28 35.74 -27.71 4.38
CA ALA A 28 35.76 -26.78 5.50
C ALA A 28 35.80 -27.46 6.89
N GLY A 29 36.04 -28.78 6.96
CA GLY A 29 36.13 -29.53 8.21
C GLY A 29 34.77 -29.80 8.89
N ARG A 30 33.66 -29.69 8.16
CA ARG A 30 32.29 -29.94 8.63
C ARG A 30 31.77 -31.30 8.16
N LYS A 31 30.73 -31.83 8.82
CA LYS A 31 30.15 -33.14 8.43
C LYS A 31 29.21 -32.93 7.25
N SER A 32 29.20 -33.85 6.28
CA SER A 32 28.38 -33.71 5.05
C SER A 32 26.89 -33.61 5.33
N TRP A 33 26.37 -34.35 6.31
CA TRP A 33 24.95 -34.30 6.69
C TRP A 33 24.52 -32.91 7.19
N GLU A 34 25.45 -32.07 7.66
CA GLU A 34 25.12 -30.71 8.08
C GLU A 34 24.59 -29.87 6.91
N ALA A 35 24.98 -30.18 5.67
CA ALA A 35 24.46 -29.54 4.47
C ALA A 35 23.03 -30.00 4.10
N ALA A 36 22.56 -31.13 4.65
CA ALA A 36 21.27 -31.73 4.31
C ALA A 36 20.11 -31.21 5.18
N ILE A 37 20.39 -30.80 6.43
CA ILE A 37 19.35 -30.34 7.35
C ILE A 37 18.93 -28.91 6.99
N PRO A 38 17.68 -28.68 6.56
CA PRO A 38 17.22 -27.34 6.19
C PRO A 38 17.38 -26.35 7.33
N VAL A 39 17.64 -25.08 7.01
CA VAL A 39 17.96 -23.99 7.96
C VAL A 39 19.32 -24.19 8.64
N TYR A 40 19.58 -25.33 9.27
CA TYR A 40 20.87 -25.62 9.91
C TYR A 40 22.03 -25.57 8.90
N ASN A 41 21.82 -26.11 7.69
CA ASN A 41 22.75 -26.01 6.58
C ASN A 41 23.15 -24.55 6.32
N SER A 42 22.18 -23.65 6.17
CA SER A 42 22.45 -22.24 5.91
C SER A 42 23.21 -21.56 7.07
N ILE A 43 22.94 -21.91 8.32
CA ILE A 43 23.67 -21.39 9.49
C ILE A 43 25.13 -21.82 9.45
N VAL A 44 25.38 -23.11 9.16
CA VAL A 44 26.73 -23.65 9.02
C VAL A 44 27.44 -23.03 7.82
N LEU A 45 26.74 -22.85 6.69
CA LEU A 45 27.29 -22.17 5.52
C LEU A 45 27.71 -20.75 5.84
N MET A 46 26.90 -19.96 6.56
CA MET A 46 27.27 -18.61 6.98
C MET A 46 28.58 -18.62 7.78
N LYS A 47 28.76 -19.59 8.68
CA LYS A 47 30.03 -19.78 9.42
C LYS A 47 31.19 -20.12 8.50
N ILE A 48 31.00 -21.04 7.55
CA ILE A 48 32.02 -21.44 6.57
C ILE A 48 32.50 -20.22 5.77
N ILE A 49 31.57 -19.40 5.26
CA ILE A 49 31.90 -18.22 4.44
C ILE A 49 32.29 -16.97 5.25
N GLY A 50 32.33 -17.06 6.58
CA GLY A 50 32.71 -15.95 7.46
C GLY A 50 31.68 -14.83 7.56
N ARG A 51 30.38 -15.12 7.37
CA ARG A 51 29.28 -14.14 7.48
C ARG A 51 28.45 -14.38 8.76
N PRO A 52 27.78 -13.33 9.29
CA PRO A 52 26.96 -13.48 10.48
C PRO A 52 25.85 -14.52 10.29
N THR A 53 25.64 -15.38 11.28
CA THR A 53 24.62 -16.44 11.20
C THR A 53 23.20 -15.90 11.04
N TRP A 54 22.92 -14.68 11.50
CA TRP A 54 21.61 -14.05 11.33
C TRP A 54 21.26 -13.77 9.85
N TRP A 55 22.23 -13.76 8.92
CA TRP A 55 21.97 -13.67 7.48
C TRP A 55 21.11 -14.84 6.97
N THR A 56 21.12 -15.97 7.68
CA THR A 56 20.18 -17.07 7.43
C THR A 56 18.74 -16.58 7.36
N LEU A 57 18.30 -15.67 8.25
CA LEU A 57 16.93 -15.15 8.25
C LEU A 57 16.60 -14.43 6.93
N LEU A 58 17.56 -13.68 6.37
CA LEU A 58 17.37 -12.93 5.13
C LEU A 58 17.10 -13.85 3.91
N LEU A 59 17.57 -15.10 3.96
CA LEU A 59 17.33 -16.10 2.89
C LEU A 59 15.88 -16.60 2.86
N PHE A 60 15.11 -16.36 3.92
CA PHE A 60 13.70 -16.78 4.01
C PHE A 60 12.72 -15.60 3.87
N ILE A 61 13.21 -14.36 3.81
CA ILE A 61 12.38 -13.19 3.59
C ILE A 61 12.17 -13.01 2.08
N PRO A 62 10.94 -13.08 1.55
CA PRO A 62 10.68 -12.88 0.12
C PRO A 62 11.23 -11.56 -0.40
N ILE A 63 11.64 -11.53 -1.66
CA ILE A 63 12.35 -10.42 -2.34
C ILE A 63 13.79 -10.25 -1.84
N ILE A 64 14.00 -10.23 -0.52
CA ILE A 64 15.34 -10.14 0.07
C ILE A 64 16.17 -11.39 -0.24
N ASN A 65 15.56 -12.56 -0.16
CA ASN A 65 16.19 -13.83 -0.49
C ASN A 65 16.75 -13.85 -1.93
N LEU A 66 16.04 -13.25 -2.89
CA LEU A 66 16.49 -13.15 -4.29
C LEU A 66 17.76 -12.33 -4.45
N ILE A 67 17.99 -11.33 -3.58
CA ILE A 67 19.23 -10.55 -3.55
C ILE A 67 20.31 -11.31 -2.77
N MET A 68 19.93 -11.99 -1.69
CA MET A 68 20.87 -12.70 -0.81
C MET A 68 21.44 -13.98 -1.44
N PHE A 69 20.68 -14.72 -2.25
CA PHE A 69 21.19 -15.94 -2.87
C PHE A 69 22.43 -15.68 -3.77
N PRO A 70 22.42 -14.72 -4.71
CA PRO A 70 23.60 -14.32 -5.45
C PRO A 70 24.78 -13.92 -4.54
N VAL A 71 24.53 -13.17 -3.47
CA VAL A 71 25.57 -12.79 -2.50
C VAL A 71 26.20 -14.03 -1.88
N VAL A 72 25.38 -14.95 -1.38
CA VAL A 72 25.85 -16.19 -0.75
C VAL A 72 26.60 -17.06 -1.77
N TRP A 73 26.17 -17.14 -3.02
CA TRP A 73 26.88 -17.89 -4.06
C TRP A 73 28.27 -17.33 -4.34
N VAL A 74 28.37 -16.01 -4.54
CA VAL A 74 29.66 -15.33 -4.76
C VAL A 74 30.58 -15.47 -3.55
N GLU A 75 30.04 -15.29 -2.34
CA GLU A 75 30.83 -15.42 -1.10
C GLU A 75 31.29 -16.86 -0.85
N THR A 76 30.49 -17.86 -1.25
CA THR A 76 30.89 -19.27 -1.23
C THR A 76 32.05 -19.50 -2.19
N LEU A 77 31.94 -19.08 -3.45
CA LEU A 77 33.01 -19.20 -4.45
C LEU A 77 34.32 -18.57 -3.99
N ARG A 78 34.25 -17.33 -3.46
CA ARG A 78 35.42 -16.60 -2.92
C ARG A 78 36.08 -17.33 -1.75
N THR A 79 35.30 -18.04 -0.94
CA THR A 79 35.80 -18.83 0.21
C THR A 79 36.60 -20.06 -0.24
N PHE A 80 36.29 -20.61 -1.41
CA PHE A 80 37.00 -21.74 -2.03
C PHE A 80 37.95 -21.29 -3.16
N GLY A 81 38.49 -20.07 -3.06
CA GLY A 81 39.57 -19.58 -3.94
C GLY A 81 39.13 -19.05 -5.31
N LYS A 82 37.84 -19.08 -5.65
CA LYS A 82 37.30 -18.60 -6.93
C LYS A 82 36.95 -17.11 -6.83
N LYS A 83 37.90 -16.24 -7.20
CA LYS A 83 37.85 -14.78 -6.97
C LYS A 83 37.75 -13.96 -8.25
N SER A 84 37.78 -14.57 -9.42
CA SER A 84 37.79 -13.82 -10.68
C SER A 84 36.41 -13.21 -11.00
N SER A 85 36.39 -12.19 -11.86
CA SER A 85 35.15 -11.63 -12.38
C SER A 85 34.33 -12.68 -13.15
N LEU A 86 35.01 -13.62 -13.82
CA LEU A 86 34.39 -14.73 -14.53
C LEU A 86 33.72 -15.71 -13.56
N ASP A 87 34.37 -16.05 -12.44
CA ASP A 87 33.76 -16.89 -11.39
C ASP A 87 32.50 -16.23 -10.81
N THR A 88 32.56 -14.92 -10.58
CA THR A 88 31.42 -14.13 -10.08
C THR A 88 30.27 -14.15 -11.08
N PHE A 89 30.57 -13.87 -12.35
CA PHE A 89 29.59 -13.89 -13.43
C PHE A 89 28.95 -15.27 -13.58
N LEU A 90 29.76 -16.34 -13.65
CA LEU A 90 29.27 -17.71 -13.75
C LEU A 90 28.43 -18.09 -12.54
N GLY A 91 28.85 -17.74 -11.33
CA GLY A 91 28.09 -17.96 -10.10
C GLY A 91 26.68 -17.36 -10.15
N ILE A 92 26.56 -16.12 -10.64
CA ILE A 92 25.28 -15.42 -10.72
C ILE A 92 24.43 -15.91 -11.90
N PHE A 93 25.02 -15.94 -13.10
CA PHE A 93 24.31 -16.25 -14.35
C PHE A 93 23.79 -17.69 -14.39
N THR A 94 24.54 -18.62 -13.78
CA THR A 94 24.10 -20.01 -13.65
C THR A 94 23.21 -20.24 -12.42
N PHE A 95 22.73 -19.19 -11.75
CA PHE A 95 21.92 -19.30 -10.53
C PHE A 95 22.54 -20.21 -9.46
N GLY A 96 23.86 -20.10 -9.27
CA GLY A 96 24.63 -20.90 -8.32
C GLY A 96 25.06 -22.27 -8.81
N PHE A 97 24.63 -22.75 -9.99
CA PHE A 97 25.03 -24.07 -10.50
C PHE A 97 26.53 -24.16 -10.81
N TYR A 98 27.24 -23.06 -11.02
CA TYR A 98 28.71 -23.06 -11.10
C TYR A 98 29.39 -23.62 -9.84
N ILE A 99 28.74 -23.50 -8.67
CA ILE A 99 29.23 -24.10 -7.43
C ILE A 99 29.30 -25.63 -7.55
N TYR A 100 28.38 -26.27 -8.27
CA TYR A 100 28.48 -27.71 -8.55
C TYR A 100 29.74 -28.05 -9.31
N TYR A 101 30.05 -27.29 -10.37
CA TYR A 101 31.27 -27.50 -11.14
C TYR A 101 32.50 -27.45 -10.23
N VAL A 102 32.58 -26.43 -9.36
CA VAL A 102 33.67 -26.30 -8.38
C VAL A 102 33.68 -27.47 -7.38
N ASN A 103 32.52 -27.82 -6.83
CA ASN A 103 32.34 -28.87 -5.83
C ASN A 103 32.76 -30.27 -6.33
N TYR A 104 32.61 -30.57 -7.62
CA TYR A 104 32.90 -31.90 -8.17
C TYR A 104 34.18 -32.01 -9.02
N THR A 105 34.62 -30.94 -9.66
CA THR A 105 35.72 -31.00 -10.66
C THR A 105 37.01 -30.31 -10.21
N GLN A 106 36.92 -29.38 -9.26
CA GLN A 106 38.05 -28.54 -8.86
C GLN A 106 38.59 -28.97 -7.50
N LYS A 107 39.88 -28.71 -7.24
CA LYS A 107 40.45 -28.85 -5.90
C LYS A 107 39.86 -27.77 -4.98
N LEU A 108 39.30 -28.21 -3.85
CA LEU A 108 38.64 -27.32 -2.88
C LEU A 108 39.65 -26.84 -1.83
N GLU A 109 40.12 -25.60 -1.96
CA GLU A 109 40.99 -24.96 -0.98
C GLU A 109 40.17 -24.00 -0.11
N TYR A 110 39.83 -24.47 1.10
CA TYR A 110 39.07 -23.67 2.05
C TYR A 110 39.94 -22.60 2.70
N ASN A 111 39.52 -21.33 2.61
CA ASN A 111 40.21 -20.21 3.26
C ASN A 111 39.33 -19.58 4.35
N ALA A 112 39.52 -20.03 5.60
CA ALA A 112 38.79 -19.55 6.76
C ALA A 112 39.05 -18.07 7.10
N ASN A 113 40.29 -17.60 6.88
CA ASN A 113 40.76 -16.28 7.29
C ASN A 113 40.74 -15.25 6.14
N ARG A 114 39.88 -15.45 5.14
CA ARG A 114 39.81 -14.52 4.00
C ARG A 114 39.34 -13.14 4.45
N LYS A 115 39.83 -12.09 3.78
CA LYS A 115 39.25 -10.75 3.91
C LYS A 115 37.83 -10.77 3.33
N LEU A 116 36.87 -10.31 4.14
CA LEU A 116 35.46 -10.21 3.76
C LEU A 116 35.18 -9.01 2.83
N THR A 117 36.00 -7.98 2.95
CA THR A 117 36.00 -6.83 2.06
C THR A 117 36.68 -7.19 0.74
N PRO A 118 36.12 -6.80 -0.41
CA PRO A 118 36.82 -6.90 -1.69
C PRO A 118 38.10 -6.05 -1.68
N GLU A 119 39.18 -6.55 -2.30
CA GLU A 119 40.41 -5.76 -2.48
C GLU A 119 40.21 -4.63 -3.50
N ASN A 120 39.29 -4.83 -4.45
CA ASN A 120 38.92 -3.84 -5.44
C ASN A 120 37.91 -2.84 -4.87
N LYS A 121 38.26 -1.55 -4.89
CA LYS A 121 37.42 -0.43 -4.45
C LYS A 121 36.04 -0.41 -5.13
N THR A 122 35.96 -0.77 -6.40
CA THR A 122 34.68 -0.86 -7.14
C THR A 122 33.80 -1.96 -6.57
N ALA A 123 34.36 -3.12 -6.28
CA ALA A 123 33.62 -4.25 -5.69
C ALA A 123 33.17 -3.95 -4.26
N ASP A 124 33.99 -3.23 -3.47
CA ASP A 124 33.64 -2.79 -2.12
C ASP A 124 32.46 -1.79 -2.13
N THR A 125 32.50 -0.84 -3.07
CA THR A 125 31.39 0.11 -3.30
C THR A 125 30.10 -0.63 -3.68
N VAL A 126 30.18 -1.58 -4.61
CA VAL A 126 29.03 -2.41 -5.03
C VAL A 126 28.47 -3.21 -3.86
N SER A 127 29.33 -3.82 -3.03
CA SER A 127 28.91 -4.60 -1.87
C SER A 127 28.18 -3.74 -0.83
N SER A 128 28.69 -2.54 -0.55
CA SER A 128 28.10 -1.59 0.38
C SER A 128 26.74 -1.09 -0.13
N LEU A 129 26.65 -0.77 -1.43
CA LEU A 129 25.40 -0.36 -2.07
C LEU A 129 24.35 -1.48 -2.04
N LEU A 130 24.77 -2.72 -2.32
CA LEU A 130 23.88 -3.88 -2.28
C LEU A 130 23.30 -4.11 -0.89
N PHE A 131 24.13 -4.00 0.15
CA PHE A 131 23.67 -4.10 1.54
C PHE A 131 22.69 -2.98 1.89
N ALA A 132 22.96 -1.75 1.45
CA ALA A 132 22.03 -0.63 1.61
C ALA A 132 20.69 -0.90 0.90
N ILE A 133 20.70 -1.48 -0.30
CA ILE A 133 19.47 -1.88 -1.03
C ILE A 133 18.70 -2.96 -0.26
N ILE A 134 19.38 -3.95 0.33
CA ILE A 134 18.74 -4.99 1.16
C ILE A 134 18.02 -4.35 2.35
N VAL A 135 18.72 -3.49 3.11
CA VAL A 135 18.15 -2.81 4.27
C VAL A 135 16.97 -1.92 3.85
N ALA A 136 17.16 -1.10 2.81
CA ALA A 136 16.11 -0.23 2.30
C ALA A 136 14.89 -1.02 1.82
N THR A 137 15.10 -2.15 1.14
CA THR A 137 14.01 -3.04 0.70
C THR A 137 13.29 -3.67 1.89
N LEU A 138 14.01 -4.08 2.94
CA LEU A 138 13.39 -4.64 4.15
C LEU A 138 12.53 -3.61 4.87
N VAL A 139 13.07 -2.40 5.08
CA VAL A 139 12.33 -1.29 5.70
C VAL A 139 11.10 -0.94 4.86
N HIS A 140 11.26 -0.83 3.54
CA HIS A 140 10.17 -0.49 2.62
C HIS A 140 9.08 -1.57 2.58
N THR A 141 9.46 -2.85 2.59
CA THR A 141 8.52 -3.97 2.51
C THR A 141 7.75 -4.16 3.81
N TYR A 142 8.39 -4.06 4.97
CA TYR A 142 7.79 -4.49 6.25
C TYR A 142 7.54 -3.38 7.28
N LEU A 143 8.19 -2.22 7.17
CA LEU A 143 8.09 -1.16 8.17
C LEU A 143 7.31 0.05 7.67
N VAL A 144 7.87 0.77 6.69
CA VAL A 144 7.35 2.05 6.23
C VAL A 144 7.54 2.22 4.74
N GLN A 145 6.52 2.71 4.06
CA GLN A 145 6.55 2.94 2.62
C GLN A 145 6.19 4.41 2.31
N PRO A 146 7.00 5.11 1.48
CA PRO A 146 6.64 6.43 0.99
C PRO A 146 5.55 6.34 -0.09
N TYR A 147 4.56 7.23 -0.02
CA TYR A 147 3.52 7.42 -1.04
C TYR A 147 3.34 8.89 -1.37
N THR A 148 2.88 9.19 -2.58
CA THR A 148 2.47 10.55 -2.98
C THR A 148 0.96 10.57 -3.16
N ILE A 149 0.30 11.66 -2.76
CA ILE A 149 -1.13 11.88 -2.99
C ILE A 149 -1.33 12.54 -4.36
N PRO A 150 -1.97 11.84 -5.32
CA PRO A 150 -2.13 12.34 -6.68
C PRO A 150 -3.52 12.92 -6.97
N SER A 151 -4.50 12.74 -6.07
CA SER A 151 -5.90 13.11 -6.30
C SER A 151 -6.57 13.72 -5.05
N SER A 152 -7.62 14.53 -5.26
CA SER A 152 -8.31 15.31 -4.23
C SER A 152 -9.39 14.53 -3.45
N SER A 153 -9.40 13.20 -3.50
CA SER A 153 -10.44 12.39 -2.83
C SER A 153 -10.43 12.49 -1.28
N LEU A 154 -9.30 12.88 -0.69
CA LEU A 154 -9.14 13.14 0.76
C LEU A 154 -8.76 14.60 1.02
N GLU A 155 -9.07 15.50 0.07
CA GLU A 155 -8.69 16.91 0.13
C GLU A 155 -9.09 17.56 1.47
N LYS A 156 -8.29 18.54 1.92
CA LYS A 156 -8.30 19.17 3.25
C LYS A 156 -7.84 18.29 4.41
N SER A 157 -7.98 16.97 4.34
CA SER A 157 -7.28 16.06 5.25
C SER A 157 -5.88 15.72 4.72
N LEU A 158 -5.81 15.28 3.46
CA LEU A 158 -4.59 15.01 2.70
C LEU A 158 -4.69 15.71 1.34
N LEU A 159 -3.74 16.58 1.03
CA LEU A 159 -3.76 17.41 -0.18
C LEU A 159 -3.03 16.72 -1.33
N ILE A 160 -3.41 17.05 -2.58
CA ILE A 160 -2.61 16.71 -3.76
C ILE A 160 -1.19 17.23 -3.58
N GLY A 161 -0.21 16.35 -3.77
CA GLY A 161 1.22 16.64 -3.60
C GLY A 161 1.73 16.47 -2.15
N ASP A 162 0.92 15.99 -1.22
CA ASP A 162 1.43 15.47 0.05
C ASP A 162 2.21 14.16 -0.19
N PHE A 163 3.38 14.05 0.44
CA PHE A 163 4.20 12.85 0.47
C PHE A 163 4.14 12.23 1.87
N LEU A 164 3.64 11.02 1.93
CA LEU A 164 3.29 10.31 3.15
C LEU A 164 4.31 9.23 3.46
N PHE A 165 4.59 9.04 4.74
CA PHE A 165 5.06 7.76 5.26
C PHE A 165 3.87 6.95 5.75
N VAL A 166 3.74 5.76 5.20
CA VAL A 166 2.70 4.79 5.55
C VAL A 166 3.35 3.66 6.34
N SER A 167 2.94 3.55 7.61
CA SER A 167 3.38 2.50 8.50
C SER A 167 2.63 1.20 8.21
N LYS A 168 3.37 0.15 7.86
CA LYS A 168 2.84 -1.19 7.65
C LYS A 168 2.66 -1.94 8.97
N VAL A 169 3.47 -1.62 9.98
CA VAL A 169 3.41 -2.25 11.31
C VAL A 169 2.13 -1.94 12.07
N ASN A 170 1.52 -0.77 11.85
CA ASN A 170 0.28 -0.40 12.52
C ASN A 170 -0.85 -1.41 12.26
N TYR A 171 -1.01 -1.88 11.03
CA TYR A 171 -2.06 -2.83 10.66
C TYR A 171 -1.50 -4.23 10.33
N GLY A 172 -0.24 -4.50 10.67
CA GLY A 172 0.42 -5.77 10.39
C GLY A 172 0.95 -5.83 8.95
N PRO A 173 2.27 -5.95 8.75
CA PRO A 173 2.83 -5.99 7.40
C PRO A 173 2.49 -7.32 6.72
N ARG A 174 2.04 -7.24 5.48
CA ARG A 174 1.82 -8.40 4.62
C ARG A 174 3.15 -8.90 4.07
N VAL A 175 3.34 -10.21 4.07
CA VAL A 175 4.43 -10.85 3.33
C VAL A 175 4.13 -10.70 1.84
N PRO A 176 5.10 -10.26 1.00
CA PRO A 176 4.89 -10.13 -0.44
C PRO A 176 4.41 -11.45 -1.05
N MET A 177 3.30 -11.41 -1.78
CA MET A 177 2.75 -12.57 -2.47
C MET A 177 3.48 -12.80 -3.79
N THR A 178 3.86 -11.73 -4.46
CA THR A 178 4.59 -11.79 -5.72
C THR A 178 6.05 -12.13 -5.48
N THR A 179 6.43 -13.36 -5.82
CA THR A 179 7.75 -13.92 -5.49
C THR A 179 8.88 -13.32 -6.31
N VAL A 180 8.62 -13.04 -7.59
CA VAL A 180 9.59 -12.50 -8.53
C VAL A 180 9.11 -11.13 -8.99
N ALA A 181 9.74 -10.09 -8.45
CA ALA A 181 9.51 -8.71 -8.81
C ALA A 181 10.82 -7.92 -8.73
N LEU A 182 10.90 -6.84 -9.50
CA LEU A 182 11.98 -5.87 -9.35
C LEU A 182 11.82 -5.13 -8.01
N PRO A 183 12.90 -4.98 -7.23
CA PRO A 183 12.84 -4.31 -5.94
C PRO A 183 12.45 -2.85 -6.13
N MET A 184 11.62 -2.34 -5.22
CA MET A 184 11.14 -0.94 -5.20
C MET A 184 10.30 -0.52 -6.42
N VAL A 185 9.91 -1.44 -7.30
CA VAL A 185 9.00 -1.16 -8.42
C VAL A 185 7.65 -1.81 -8.17
N HIS A 186 6.57 -1.03 -8.24
CA HIS A 186 5.22 -1.49 -7.90
C HIS A 186 4.62 -2.35 -9.03
N ASP A 187 4.15 -1.75 -10.11
CA ASP A 187 3.42 -2.45 -11.19
C ASP A 187 4.23 -2.55 -12.48
N THR A 188 4.70 -1.41 -13.00
CA THR A 188 5.33 -1.29 -14.31
C THR A 188 6.78 -0.79 -14.21
N ILE A 189 7.67 -1.34 -15.02
CA ILE A 189 9.04 -0.84 -15.15
C ILE A 189 8.99 0.56 -15.79
N PRO A 190 9.55 1.60 -15.15
CA PRO A 190 9.65 2.92 -15.74
C PRO A 190 10.28 2.87 -17.14
N PHE A 191 9.78 3.70 -18.07
CA PHE A 191 10.20 3.81 -19.48
C PHE A 191 9.90 2.59 -20.37
N ALA A 192 10.11 1.36 -19.88
CA ALA A 192 9.89 0.14 -20.65
C ALA A 192 8.40 -0.25 -20.77
N LYS A 193 7.53 0.26 -19.88
CA LYS A 193 6.08 0.02 -19.88
C LYS A 193 5.65 -1.46 -19.84
N ILE A 194 6.53 -2.34 -19.38
CA ILE A 194 6.27 -3.77 -19.14
C ILE A 194 6.08 -4.06 -17.64
N LYS A 195 5.46 -5.19 -17.31
CA LYS A 195 5.27 -5.61 -15.91
C LYS A 195 6.62 -5.71 -15.19
N SER A 196 6.68 -5.17 -13.97
CA SER A 196 7.85 -5.26 -13.09
C SER A 196 7.95 -6.58 -12.33
N TYR A 197 7.04 -7.52 -12.60
CA TYR A 197 6.88 -8.77 -11.88
C TYR A 197 6.37 -9.91 -12.77
N LEU A 198 6.58 -11.14 -12.31
CA LEU A 198 5.90 -12.32 -12.84
C LEU A 198 4.58 -12.53 -12.08
N SER A 199 3.48 -12.72 -12.81
CA SER A 199 2.17 -13.00 -12.19
C SER A 199 2.09 -14.37 -11.53
N TRP A 200 3.03 -15.26 -11.83
CA TRP A 200 3.16 -16.58 -11.23
C TRP A 200 4.66 -16.94 -11.12
N PRO A 201 5.10 -17.63 -10.05
CA PRO A 201 4.31 -18.13 -8.93
C PRO A 201 3.95 -17.05 -7.89
N GLN A 202 3.00 -17.37 -7.00
CA GLN A 202 2.52 -16.49 -5.93
C GLN A 202 2.56 -17.24 -4.60
N LEU A 203 3.04 -16.57 -3.54
CA LEU A 203 2.97 -17.05 -2.17
C LEU A 203 1.53 -16.90 -1.63
N PRO A 204 1.10 -17.81 -0.75
CA PRO A 204 -0.16 -17.65 -0.05
C PRO A 204 -0.13 -16.39 0.82
N TYR A 205 -1.31 -15.83 1.05
CA TYR A 205 -1.47 -14.68 1.95
C TYR A 205 -0.91 -14.99 3.33
N LEU A 206 -0.08 -14.10 3.86
CA LEU A 206 0.38 -14.11 5.23
C LEU A 206 0.54 -12.68 5.72
N ARG A 207 -0.02 -12.37 6.88
CA ARG A 207 0.13 -11.09 7.56
C ARG A 207 0.83 -11.30 8.91
N LEU A 208 1.81 -10.44 9.19
CA LEU A 208 2.50 -10.42 10.47
C LEU A 208 1.67 -9.64 11.52
N PRO A 209 1.90 -9.85 12.83
CA PRO A 209 1.13 -9.20 13.88
C PRO A 209 1.06 -7.68 13.74
N ALA A 210 -0.13 -7.13 13.97
CA ALA A 210 -0.41 -5.70 13.93
C ALA A 210 -0.24 -5.06 15.31
N LEU A 211 0.20 -3.80 15.35
CA LEU A 211 0.22 -3.01 16.58
C LEU A 211 -1.19 -2.58 17.03
N GLN A 212 -2.12 -2.42 16.08
CA GLN A 212 -3.51 -2.07 16.37
C GLN A 212 -4.45 -2.61 15.30
N LYS A 213 -5.74 -2.68 15.65
CA LYS A 213 -6.81 -2.91 14.69
C LYS A 213 -7.22 -1.59 14.02
N ILE A 214 -7.73 -1.68 12.79
CA ILE A 214 -8.35 -0.54 12.11
C ILE A 214 -9.61 -0.13 12.87
N LYS A 215 -9.81 1.17 13.06
CA LYS A 215 -10.99 1.76 13.70
C LYS A 215 -11.76 2.62 12.71
N ASN A 216 -13.04 2.87 13.00
CA ASN A 216 -13.78 3.91 12.28
C ASN A 216 -13.01 5.24 12.37
N ASN A 217 -13.04 6.02 11.29
CA ASN A 217 -12.27 7.23 11.03
C ASN A 217 -10.77 7.08 10.81
N ASP A 218 -10.17 5.89 10.88
CA ASP A 218 -8.77 5.75 10.49
C ASP A 218 -8.57 6.07 9.00
N ILE A 219 -7.49 6.77 8.64
CA ILE A 219 -7.05 6.83 7.24
C ILE A 219 -6.25 5.55 6.95
N VAL A 220 -6.55 4.90 5.83
CA VAL A 220 -6.00 3.60 5.47
C VAL A 220 -5.51 3.61 4.03
N VAL A 221 -4.30 3.09 3.81
CA VAL A 221 -3.81 2.73 2.47
C VAL A 221 -4.13 1.27 2.21
N PHE A 222 -4.67 0.99 1.04
CA PHE A 222 -5.06 -0.34 0.62
C PHE A 222 -4.92 -0.50 -0.90
N ASN A 223 -4.84 -1.73 -1.37
CA ASN A 223 -4.92 -2.04 -2.78
C ASN A 223 -6.38 -1.97 -3.25
N TRP A 224 -6.66 -1.31 -4.38
CA TRP A 224 -8.01 -1.15 -4.89
C TRP A 224 -8.65 -2.52 -5.20
N PRO A 225 -9.76 -2.93 -4.55
CA PRO A 225 -10.26 -4.30 -4.66
C PRO A 225 -10.69 -4.71 -6.08
N ARG A 226 -11.37 -3.81 -6.80
CA ARG A 226 -11.90 -4.07 -8.14
C ARG A 226 -10.84 -3.98 -9.24
N ASP A 227 -9.78 -3.18 -9.03
CA ASP A 227 -8.70 -2.81 -9.97
C ASP A 227 -8.89 -3.21 -11.44
N THR A 228 -9.83 -2.52 -12.09
CA THR A 228 -10.11 -2.66 -13.53
C THR A 228 -9.44 -1.56 -14.35
N ALA A 229 -8.40 -0.89 -13.83
CA ALA A 229 -7.73 0.17 -14.59
C ALA A 229 -6.41 -0.32 -15.19
N TYR A 230 -6.10 0.14 -16.40
CA TYR A 230 -4.78 -0.10 -17.00
C TYR A 230 -3.72 0.59 -16.13
N ASN A 231 -3.98 1.84 -15.76
CA ASN A 231 -3.30 2.58 -14.69
C ASN A 231 -4.31 3.53 -14.01
N MET A 232 -3.93 4.15 -12.89
CA MET A 232 -4.83 4.99 -12.08
C MET A 232 -5.50 6.17 -12.83
N TYR A 233 -5.03 6.55 -14.03
CA TYR A 233 -5.58 7.65 -14.83
C TYR A 233 -6.32 7.19 -16.10
N ILE A 234 -6.17 5.92 -16.50
CA ILE A 234 -6.71 5.40 -17.77
C ILE A 234 -7.63 4.21 -17.46
N PRO A 235 -8.95 4.31 -17.75
CA PRO A 235 -9.86 3.17 -17.68
C PRO A 235 -9.31 1.99 -18.49
N ALA A 236 -9.45 0.76 -18.00
CA ALA A 236 -9.04 -0.37 -18.82
C ALA A 236 -10.04 -0.64 -19.94
N ASP A 237 -9.50 -1.07 -21.06
CA ASP A 237 -10.23 -1.69 -22.17
C ASP A 237 -10.75 -3.09 -21.82
N LYS A 238 -10.11 -3.78 -20.88
CA LYS A 238 -10.48 -5.11 -20.40
C LYS A 238 -10.08 -5.34 -18.95
N PHE A 239 -10.62 -6.38 -18.33
CA PHE A 239 -10.23 -6.75 -16.97
C PHE A 239 -8.75 -7.20 -16.90
N TYR A 240 -7.93 -6.51 -16.10
CA TYR A 240 -6.54 -6.88 -15.86
C TYR A 240 -6.39 -7.58 -14.51
N TYR A 241 -6.17 -8.89 -14.52
CA TYR A 241 -5.86 -9.61 -13.28
C TYR A 241 -4.44 -9.25 -12.80
N LYS A 242 -4.36 -8.54 -11.67
CA LYS A 242 -3.11 -8.21 -10.98
C LYS A 242 -3.04 -8.93 -9.63
N PRO A 243 -1.88 -9.46 -9.22
CA PRO A 243 -1.65 -9.87 -7.84
C PRO A 243 -2.02 -8.76 -6.85
N ILE A 244 -2.52 -9.13 -5.67
CA ILE A 244 -3.06 -8.16 -4.70
C ILE A 244 -2.02 -7.09 -4.35
N ASP A 245 -0.78 -7.49 -4.10
CA ASP A 245 0.35 -6.59 -3.79
C ASP A 245 0.84 -5.75 -4.98
N LYS A 246 0.27 -5.96 -6.17
CA LYS A 246 0.57 -5.23 -7.42
C LYS A 246 -0.59 -4.40 -7.93
N LYS A 247 -1.76 -4.49 -7.30
CA LYS A 247 -2.92 -3.64 -7.59
C LYS A 247 -2.65 -2.18 -7.24
N THR A 248 -3.38 -1.27 -7.87
CA THR A 248 -3.33 0.18 -7.63
C THR A 248 -3.56 0.50 -6.15
N ASN A 249 -2.73 1.37 -5.57
CA ASN A 249 -2.88 1.78 -4.17
C ASN A 249 -3.87 2.94 -4.06
N TYR A 250 -4.80 2.84 -3.12
CA TYR A 250 -5.75 3.88 -2.76
C TYR A 250 -5.54 4.27 -1.30
N VAL A 251 -5.89 5.51 -0.97
CA VAL A 251 -5.98 5.99 0.40
C VAL A 251 -7.36 6.61 0.62
N LYS A 252 -8.03 6.20 1.70
CA LYS A 252 -9.39 6.63 2.07
C LYS A 252 -9.53 6.56 3.59
N ARG A 253 -10.63 7.11 4.11
CA ARG A 253 -11.04 6.96 5.50
C ARG A 253 -11.88 5.68 5.66
N CYS A 254 -11.54 4.85 6.63
CA CYS A 254 -12.33 3.70 7.02
C CYS A 254 -13.54 4.20 7.82
N VAL A 255 -14.73 4.21 7.22
CA VAL A 255 -15.95 4.65 7.91
C VAL A 255 -16.72 3.50 8.53
N GLY A 256 -16.59 2.28 8.01
CA GLY A 256 -17.20 1.06 8.54
C GLY A 256 -16.18 -0.06 8.70
N ILE A 257 -16.21 -0.71 9.87
CA ILE A 257 -15.32 -1.82 10.23
C ILE A 257 -16.10 -3.16 10.29
N PRO A 258 -15.42 -4.32 10.35
CA PRO A 258 -16.07 -5.62 10.38
C PRO A 258 -17.13 -5.74 11.49
N GLY A 259 -18.35 -6.08 11.09
CA GLY A 259 -19.50 -6.25 11.98
C GLY A 259 -20.43 -5.04 12.07
N ASP A 260 -20.05 -3.88 11.52
CA ASP A 260 -20.89 -2.70 11.52
C ASP A 260 -22.12 -2.84 10.61
N SER A 261 -23.21 -2.18 10.99
CA SER A 261 -24.28 -1.81 10.06
C SER A 261 -24.08 -0.37 9.59
N LEU A 262 -23.84 -0.18 8.29
CA LEU A 262 -23.59 1.13 7.68
C LEU A 262 -24.82 1.62 6.92
N GLN A 263 -25.18 2.88 7.11
CA GLN A 263 -26.20 3.57 6.34
C GLN A 263 -25.75 4.99 6.01
N ILE A 264 -26.13 5.51 4.85
CA ILE A 264 -25.92 6.92 4.48
C ILE A 264 -27.29 7.54 4.26
N LYS A 265 -27.56 8.69 4.91
CA LYS A 265 -28.78 9.49 4.72
C LYS A 265 -28.38 10.94 4.46
N ASP A 266 -28.82 11.49 3.34
CA ASP A 266 -28.50 12.85 2.91
C ASP A 266 -26.98 13.16 3.03
N GLY A 267 -26.12 12.20 2.67
CA GLY A 267 -24.65 12.31 2.72
C GLY A 267 -24.03 12.10 4.10
N ILE A 268 -24.83 11.96 5.16
CA ILE A 268 -24.37 11.71 6.53
C ILE A 268 -24.26 10.20 6.76
N VAL A 269 -23.14 9.76 7.31
CA VAL A 269 -22.86 8.33 7.57
C VAL A 269 -23.33 7.96 8.96
N PHE A 270 -24.06 6.85 9.07
CA PHE A 270 -24.53 6.25 10.31
C PHE A 270 -23.93 4.85 10.44
N ILE A 271 -23.33 4.57 11.59
CA ILE A 271 -22.79 3.27 11.98
C ILE A 271 -23.60 2.74 13.16
N ASN A 272 -24.18 1.55 13.01
CA ASN A 272 -25.03 0.91 14.02
C ASN A 272 -26.16 1.84 14.50
N GLY A 273 -26.75 2.60 13.55
CA GLY A 273 -27.82 3.56 13.80
C GLY A 273 -27.39 4.91 14.39
N LYS A 274 -26.10 5.13 14.68
CA LYS A 274 -25.56 6.39 15.24
C LYS A 274 -24.76 7.15 14.19
N GLU A 275 -24.89 8.47 14.17
CA GLU A 275 -24.09 9.32 13.29
C GLU A 275 -22.59 9.13 13.54
N LEU A 276 -21.81 9.00 12.47
CA LEU A 276 -20.36 8.90 12.54
C LEU A 276 -19.75 10.27 12.80
N ILE A 277 -19.23 10.47 14.02
CA ILE A 277 -18.56 11.71 14.40
C ILE A 277 -17.12 11.70 13.89
N PHE A 278 -16.75 12.73 13.12
CA PHE A 278 -15.41 12.88 12.56
C PHE A 278 -14.43 13.50 13.59
N PRO A 279 -13.16 13.07 13.60
CA PRO A 279 -12.14 13.74 14.41
C PRO A 279 -11.90 15.16 13.89
N GLU A 280 -11.42 16.05 14.76
CA GLU A 280 -11.27 17.49 14.45
C GLU A 280 -10.43 17.80 13.19
N ARG A 281 -9.46 16.93 12.89
CA ARG A 281 -8.59 17.00 11.70
C ARG A 281 -9.23 16.51 10.41
N ALA A 282 -10.32 15.75 10.48
CA ALA A 282 -11.04 15.30 9.31
C ALA A 282 -11.92 16.44 8.80
N LYS A 283 -11.75 16.79 7.53
CA LYS A 283 -12.46 17.92 6.91
C LYS A 283 -13.30 17.42 5.74
N PRO A 284 -14.40 16.68 5.98
CA PRO A 284 -15.24 16.20 4.90
C PRO A 284 -15.82 17.37 4.09
N GLN A 285 -15.87 17.19 2.78
CA GLN A 285 -16.35 18.17 1.81
C GLN A 285 -17.51 17.61 0.99
N TYR A 286 -18.43 18.49 0.59
CA TYR A 286 -19.57 18.17 -0.27
C TYR A 286 -19.70 19.22 -1.36
N SER A 287 -20.45 18.92 -2.42
CA SER A 287 -20.84 19.92 -3.43
C SER A 287 -21.97 20.80 -2.94
N TYR A 288 -21.96 22.06 -3.36
CA TYR A 288 -22.98 23.04 -3.02
C TYR A 288 -23.37 23.87 -4.24
N SER A 289 -24.64 24.24 -4.30
CA SER A 289 -25.12 25.34 -5.12
C SER A 289 -25.30 26.56 -4.23
N VAL A 290 -24.75 27.68 -4.66
CA VAL A 290 -24.71 28.93 -3.93
C VAL A 290 -25.42 29.99 -4.78
N GLY A 291 -26.51 30.53 -4.28
CA GLY A 291 -27.24 31.62 -4.94
C GLY A 291 -26.46 32.93 -4.87
N TYR A 292 -26.49 33.68 -5.96
CA TYR A 292 -25.81 34.96 -6.13
C TYR A 292 -26.78 35.98 -6.72
N ASP A 293 -26.79 37.21 -6.18
CA ASP A 293 -27.75 38.25 -6.56
C ASP A 293 -27.52 38.88 -7.94
N GLY A 294 -26.38 38.61 -8.57
CA GLY A 294 -26.01 39.15 -9.88
C GLY A 294 -25.65 40.64 -9.89
N LYS A 295 -25.73 41.34 -8.74
CA LYS A 295 -25.61 42.79 -8.63
C LYS A 295 -24.43 43.22 -7.78
N THR A 296 -24.12 42.47 -6.73
CA THR A 296 -23.04 42.78 -5.80
C THR A 296 -21.72 42.28 -6.38
N PRO A 297 -20.73 43.13 -6.71
CA PRO A 297 -19.47 42.66 -7.27
C PRO A 297 -18.77 41.66 -6.34
N ILE A 298 -18.47 40.46 -6.85
CA ILE A 298 -17.68 39.45 -6.16
C ILE A 298 -16.36 39.26 -6.89
N ASP A 299 -15.25 39.51 -6.21
CA ASP A 299 -13.94 39.04 -6.66
C ASP A 299 -13.88 37.52 -6.44
N PHE A 300 -14.17 36.79 -7.51
CA PHE A 300 -14.27 35.33 -7.46
C PHE A 300 -12.92 34.68 -7.14
N GLU A 301 -11.80 35.20 -7.65
CA GLU A 301 -10.48 34.64 -7.36
C GLU A 301 -10.10 34.82 -5.89
N THR A 302 -10.35 36.00 -5.33
CA THR A 302 -10.13 36.24 -3.91
C THR A 302 -11.06 35.37 -3.05
N LEU A 303 -12.33 35.23 -3.42
CA LEU A 303 -13.27 34.35 -2.72
C LEU A 303 -12.79 32.89 -2.71
N LEU A 304 -12.37 32.35 -3.86
CA LEU A 304 -11.84 30.99 -3.94
C LEU A 304 -10.59 30.81 -3.08
N ARG A 305 -9.69 31.80 -3.06
CA ARG A 305 -8.49 31.78 -2.22
C ARG A 305 -8.83 31.82 -0.73
N GLU A 306 -9.78 32.67 -0.32
CA GLU A 306 -10.20 32.78 1.09
C GLU A 306 -10.90 31.54 1.61
N LEU A 307 -11.69 30.90 0.76
CA LEU A 307 -12.39 29.66 1.08
C LEU A 307 -11.49 28.41 0.96
N ASP A 308 -10.24 28.60 0.54
CA ASP A 308 -9.25 27.57 0.26
C ASP A 308 -9.81 26.52 -0.72
N ILE A 309 -10.31 26.96 -1.88
CA ILE A 309 -10.89 26.07 -2.89
C ILE A 309 -9.80 25.53 -3.82
N THR A 310 -9.65 24.21 -3.81
CA THR A 310 -8.67 23.49 -4.64
C THR A 310 -9.30 22.68 -5.76
N ASP A 311 -10.58 22.32 -5.66
CA ASP A 311 -11.38 21.74 -6.74
C ASP A 311 -12.13 22.83 -7.52
N GLY A 312 -12.54 22.53 -8.75
CA GLY A 312 -13.23 23.51 -9.60
C GLY A 312 -14.53 24.07 -8.98
N ALA A 313 -14.72 25.39 -9.13
CA ALA A 313 -15.96 26.09 -8.82
C ALA A 313 -16.27 27.10 -9.93
N GLY A 314 -17.54 27.38 -10.18
CA GLY A 314 -17.92 28.32 -11.22
C GLY A 314 -19.41 28.58 -11.32
N PHE A 315 -19.77 29.56 -12.14
CA PHE A 315 -21.16 29.88 -12.41
C PHE A 315 -21.83 28.78 -13.24
N THR A 316 -23.07 28.47 -12.89
CA THR A 316 -23.94 27.56 -13.62
C THR A 316 -25.15 28.30 -14.16
N GLY A 317 -25.66 27.86 -15.31
CA GLY A 317 -26.81 28.49 -15.97
C GLY A 317 -26.45 29.77 -16.74
N LYS A 318 -27.36 30.20 -17.62
CA LYS A 318 -27.13 31.37 -18.50
C LYS A 318 -27.12 32.70 -17.74
N ASN A 319 -27.88 32.78 -16.65
CA ASN A 319 -28.08 34.02 -15.88
C ASN A 319 -26.97 34.29 -14.86
N ARG A 320 -26.03 33.34 -14.67
CA ARG A 320 -24.93 33.43 -13.68
C ARG A 320 -25.42 33.79 -12.27
N ASP A 321 -26.62 33.35 -11.91
CA ASP A 321 -27.26 33.56 -10.60
C ASP A 321 -26.90 32.47 -9.58
N THR A 322 -26.20 31.43 -10.02
CA THR A 322 -25.82 30.28 -9.19
C THR A 322 -24.36 29.95 -9.38
N LEU A 323 -23.64 29.85 -8.28
CA LEU A 323 -22.28 29.31 -8.19
C LEU A 323 -22.33 27.86 -7.75
N PHE A 324 -21.68 26.98 -8.50
CA PHE A 324 -21.50 25.59 -8.11
C PHE A 324 -20.08 25.38 -7.60
N PHE A 325 -19.97 24.88 -6.37
CA PHE A 325 -18.73 24.45 -5.77
C PHE A 325 -18.70 22.93 -5.71
N ARG A 326 -17.67 22.31 -6.27
CA ARG A 326 -17.50 20.84 -6.22
C ARG A 326 -17.23 20.31 -4.81
N ALA A 327 -16.52 21.08 -3.99
CA ALA A 327 -16.11 20.64 -2.68
C ALA A 327 -16.00 21.83 -1.71
N LEU A 328 -16.86 21.89 -0.71
CA LEU A 328 -16.77 22.84 0.41
C LEU A 328 -16.77 22.11 1.74
N THR A 329 -15.91 22.58 2.65
CA THR A 329 -15.97 22.22 4.07
C THR A 329 -17.13 22.96 4.75
N GLN A 330 -17.56 22.48 5.92
CA GLN A 330 -18.56 23.18 6.72
C GLN A 330 -18.13 24.62 7.09
N ALA A 331 -16.85 24.82 7.41
CA ALA A 331 -16.32 26.15 7.70
C ALA A 331 -16.40 27.11 6.49
N SER A 332 -16.10 26.60 5.28
CA SER A 332 -16.25 27.37 4.03
C SER A 332 -17.71 27.73 3.75
N VAL A 333 -18.65 26.82 4.05
CA VAL A 333 -20.10 27.07 3.94
C VAL A 333 -20.54 28.18 4.88
N ASP A 334 -20.09 28.15 6.14
CA ASP A 334 -20.46 29.16 7.13
C ASP A 334 -19.85 30.53 6.80
N ARG A 335 -18.64 30.58 6.24
CA ARG A 335 -18.06 31.81 5.66
C ARG A 335 -18.91 32.33 4.51
N LEU A 336 -19.28 31.48 3.55
CA LEU A 336 -20.05 31.86 2.36
C LEU A 336 -21.41 32.49 2.68
N LYS A 337 -22.10 32.02 3.73
CA LYS A 337 -23.37 32.60 4.19
C LYS A 337 -23.26 34.08 4.58
N ASN A 338 -22.05 34.55 4.88
CA ASN A 338 -21.78 35.92 5.32
C ASN A 338 -21.17 36.79 4.21
N VAL A 339 -20.96 36.25 3.00
CA VAL A 339 -20.38 37.01 1.88
C VAL A 339 -21.46 37.88 1.23
N PRO A 340 -21.24 39.21 1.08
CA PRO A 340 -22.19 40.08 0.39
C PRO A 340 -22.52 39.57 -1.01
N GLY A 341 -23.81 39.63 -1.38
CA GLY A 341 -24.31 39.15 -2.67
C GLY A 341 -24.66 37.65 -2.71
N ILE A 342 -24.26 36.86 -1.71
CA ILE A 342 -24.69 35.47 -1.59
C ILE A 342 -26.10 35.42 -0.98
N THR A 343 -27.04 34.82 -1.72
CA THR A 343 -28.47 34.77 -1.34
C THR A 343 -28.87 33.44 -0.70
N GLY A 344 -28.04 32.40 -0.84
CA GLY A 344 -28.29 31.11 -0.20
C GLY A 344 -27.17 30.11 -0.47
N VAL A 345 -26.97 29.16 0.45
CA VAL A 345 -25.98 28.09 0.31
C VAL A 345 -26.67 26.76 0.54
N LYS A 346 -26.79 25.93 -0.51
CA LYS A 346 -27.52 24.67 -0.48
C LYS A 346 -26.62 23.50 -0.84
N ARG A 347 -26.47 22.54 0.09
CA ARG A 347 -25.78 21.28 -0.17
C ARG A 347 -26.51 20.53 -1.26
N GLN A 348 -25.75 20.01 -2.23
CA GLN A 348 -26.30 19.08 -3.21
C GLN A 348 -26.55 17.75 -2.54
N ILE A 349 -27.73 17.18 -2.77
CA ILE A 349 -28.10 15.84 -2.31
C ILE A 349 -28.67 15.11 -3.50
N THR A 350 -28.01 14.04 -3.91
CA THR A 350 -28.50 13.18 -4.99
C THR A 350 -29.70 12.38 -4.49
N LYS A 351 -30.86 12.66 -5.08
CA LYS A 351 -32.12 11.95 -4.82
C LYS A 351 -32.41 10.94 -5.92
N GLY A 352 -32.89 9.76 -5.53
CA GLY A 352 -33.20 8.68 -6.48
C GLY A 352 -31.98 7.82 -6.82
N PRO A 353 -32.11 6.92 -7.80
CA PRO A 353 -31.08 5.95 -8.12
C PRO A 353 -29.96 6.59 -8.94
N GLU A 354 -28.71 6.34 -8.55
CA GLU A 354 -27.51 6.76 -9.26
C GLU A 354 -26.83 5.54 -9.92
N ASP A 355 -26.30 5.74 -11.13
CA ASP A 355 -25.58 4.71 -11.86
C ASP A 355 -24.25 4.36 -11.19
N GLY A 356 -23.89 3.08 -11.18
CA GLY A 356 -22.64 2.58 -10.60
C GLY A 356 -22.55 2.57 -9.08
N ILE A 357 -23.64 2.88 -8.36
CA ILE A 357 -23.67 2.71 -6.90
C ILE A 357 -23.68 1.23 -6.54
N PHE A 358 -22.81 0.85 -5.62
CA PHE A 358 -22.71 -0.50 -5.11
C PHE A 358 -24.09 -1.01 -4.66
N PRO A 359 -24.51 -2.24 -5.05
CA PRO A 359 -23.72 -3.30 -5.67
C PRO A 359 -23.61 -3.28 -7.21
N ASP A 360 -24.11 -2.23 -7.85
CA ASP A 360 -24.20 -2.14 -9.30
C ASP A 360 -22.88 -1.70 -9.94
N TYR A 361 -22.77 -1.91 -11.25
CA TYR A 361 -21.65 -1.47 -12.07
C TYR A 361 -22.08 -0.25 -12.87
N GLN A 362 -21.14 0.63 -13.17
CA GLN A 362 -21.42 1.78 -14.03
C GLN A 362 -21.60 1.29 -15.47
N ASP A 363 -22.84 1.22 -15.92
CA ASP A 363 -23.22 0.72 -17.24
C ASP A 363 -24.25 1.61 -17.96
N GLY A 364 -24.54 2.79 -17.39
CA GLY A 364 -25.54 3.72 -17.86
C GLY A 364 -26.96 3.42 -17.38
N LYS A 365 -27.17 2.40 -16.53
CA LYS A 365 -28.50 1.96 -16.07
C LYS A 365 -28.57 1.88 -14.53
N PRO A 366 -29.00 2.97 -13.87
CA PRO A 366 -29.17 2.99 -12.42
C PRO A 366 -30.10 1.90 -11.90
N SER A 367 -29.76 1.30 -10.76
CA SER A 367 -30.60 0.30 -10.12
C SER A 367 -31.77 0.92 -9.37
N THR A 368 -32.97 0.63 -9.86
CA THR A 368 -34.22 1.05 -9.22
C THR A 368 -34.60 0.17 -8.03
N SER A 369 -34.00 -1.02 -7.90
CA SER A 369 -34.34 -2.00 -6.87
C SER A 369 -33.99 -1.54 -5.45
N ASN A 370 -32.84 -0.89 -5.29
CA ASN A 370 -32.39 -0.33 -4.02
C ASN A 370 -32.66 1.19 -3.92
N ASN A 371 -32.82 1.86 -5.05
CA ASN A 371 -33.04 3.31 -5.14
C ASN A 371 -31.95 4.11 -4.38
N TRP A 372 -30.69 3.71 -4.55
CA TRP A 372 -29.54 4.28 -3.84
C TRP A 372 -28.79 5.31 -4.67
N SER A 373 -28.19 6.28 -3.97
CA SER A 373 -27.24 7.26 -4.49
C SER A 373 -26.00 7.34 -3.61
N CYS A 374 -25.00 8.12 -4.03
CA CYS A 374 -23.81 8.40 -3.21
C CYS A 374 -24.11 9.10 -1.88
N ASP A 375 -25.31 9.69 -1.75
CA ASP A 375 -25.81 10.38 -0.56
C ASP A 375 -26.85 9.58 0.22
N ASN A 376 -27.43 8.54 -0.37
CA ASN A 376 -28.51 7.78 0.23
C ASN A 376 -28.34 6.30 -0.08
N MET A 377 -27.84 5.52 0.87
CA MET A 377 -27.68 4.07 0.70
C MET A 377 -27.77 3.29 2.01
N GLY A 378 -28.04 1.99 1.88
CA GLY A 378 -28.14 1.07 3.00
C GLY A 378 -29.49 1.09 3.72
N PRO A 379 -29.57 0.46 4.90
CA PRO A 379 -28.46 -0.12 5.64
C PRO A 379 -27.82 -1.34 4.96
N ILE A 380 -26.51 -1.52 5.13
CA ILE A 380 -25.76 -2.71 4.73
C ILE A 380 -24.92 -3.23 5.90
N TYR A 381 -24.67 -4.52 5.94
CA TYR A 381 -23.78 -5.14 6.93
C TYR A 381 -22.36 -5.19 6.38
N ILE A 382 -21.39 -4.72 7.17
CA ILE A 382 -19.96 -4.81 6.84
C ILE A 382 -19.45 -6.18 7.29
N PRO A 383 -19.06 -7.06 6.35
CA PRO A 383 -18.73 -8.44 6.69
C PRO A 383 -17.57 -8.59 7.67
N LYS A 384 -17.71 -9.57 8.56
CA LYS A 384 -16.72 -9.95 9.58
C LYS A 384 -16.37 -11.41 9.42
N GLU A 385 -15.10 -11.76 9.59
CA GLU A 385 -14.63 -13.14 9.55
C GLU A 385 -15.46 -14.02 10.50
N GLY A 386 -15.92 -15.17 10.00
CA GLY A 386 -16.74 -16.13 10.73
C GLY A 386 -18.21 -15.75 10.90
N ALA A 387 -18.63 -14.53 10.51
CA ALA A 387 -20.04 -14.17 10.53
C ALA A 387 -20.78 -14.79 9.33
N THR A 388 -22.07 -15.07 9.52
CA THR A 388 -22.93 -15.71 8.51
C THR A 388 -24.08 -14.79 8.11
N VAL A 389 -24.38 -14.73 6.81
CA VAL A 389 -25.52 -14.00 6.24
C VAL A 389 -26.41 -14.93 5.41
N ALA A 390 -27.70 -14.62 5.34
CA ALA A 390 -28.62 -15.29 4.45
C ALA A 390 -28.38 -14.86 2.98
N LEU A 391 -28.39 -15.83 2.07
CA LEU A 391 -28.30 -15.62 0.62
C LEU A 391 -29.69 -15.64 0.01
N THR A 392 -30.08 -14.50 -0.53
CA THR A 392 -31.37 -14.27 -1.19
C THR A 392 -31.14 -13.46 -2.46
N ARG A 393 -32.15 -13.32 -3.32
CA ARG A 393 -32.06 -12.41 -4.48
C ARG A 393 -31.75 -10.96 -4.10
N LYS A 394 -32.12 -10.53 -2.88
CA LYS A 394 -31.87 -9.17 -2.37
C LYS A 394 -30.46 -9.01 -1.78
N THR A 395 -29.96 -10.03 -1.10
CA THR A 395 -28.66 -9.96 -0.39
C THR A 395 -27.48 -10.43 -1.23
N LEU A 396 -27.70 -11.37 -2.17
CA LEU A 396 -26.64 -11.90 -3.02
C LEU A 396 -25.90 -10.81 -3.81
N PRO A 397 -26.55 -9.79 -4.41
CA PRO A 397 -25.83 -8.72 -5.11
C PRO A 397 -24.80 -8.01 -4.24
N LEU A 398 -25.07 -7.86 -2.94
CA LEU A 398 -24.14 -7.24 -1.99
C LEU A 398 -22.90 -8.11 -1.75
N TYR A 399 -23.04 -9.44 -1.73
CA TYR A 399 -21.97 -10.35 -1.32
C TYR A 399 -21.35 -11.17 -2.46
N LYS A 400 -21.86 -11.07 -3.69
CA LYS A 400 -21.38 -11.86 -4.83
C LYS A 400 -19.86 -11.70 -5.05
N GLU A 401 -19.35 -10.47 -4.99
CA GLU A 401 -17.93 -10.15 -5.20
C GLU A 401 -17.05 -10.74 -4.10
N ILE A 402 -17.56 -10.76 -2.87
CA ILE A 402 -16.89 -11.39 -1.73
C ILE A 402 -16.78 -12.89 -1.98
N ILE A 403 -17.90 -13.54 -2.27
CA ILE A 403 -17.98 -14.99 -2.45
C ILE A 403 -17.09 -15.44 -3.61
N SER A 404 -17.17 -14.77 -4.76
CA SER A 404 -16.46 -15.17 -5.97
C SER A 404 -15.02 -14.66 -6.04
N ASN A 405 -14.84 -13.34 -6.05
CA ASN A 405 -13.59 -12.72 -6.44
C ASN A 405 -12.62 -12.55 -5.28
N TYR A 406 -13.13 -12.32 -4.05
CA TYR A 406 -12.27 -12.11 -2.88
C TYR A 406 -12.00 -13.41 -2.11
N GLU A 407 -12.97 -14.32 -2.02
CA GLU A 407 -12.84 -15.58 -1.27
C GLU A 407 -12.73 -16.84 -2.16
N GLY A 408 -12.71 -16.64 -3.48
CA GLY A 408 -12.31 -17.64 -4.47
C GLY A 408 -13.31 -18.79 -4.69
N ASN A 409 -14.59 -18.61 -4.35
CA ASN A 409 -15.59 -19.67 -4.55
C ASN A 409 -16.25 -19.57 -5.93
N LYS A 410 -16.65 -20.72 -6.48
CA LYS A 410 -17.47 -20.76 -7.69
C LYS A 410 -18.94 -20.48 -7.32
N LEU A 411 -19.45 -19.32 -7.70
CA LEU A 411 -20.85 -18.93 -7.50
C LEU A 411 -21.66 -19.18 -8.79
N GLN A 412 -22.80 -19.86 -8.67
CA GLN A 412 -23.77 -20.06 -9.76
C GLN A 412 -25.18 -19.75 -9.26
N VAL A 413 -26.00 -19.12 -10.11
CA VAL A 413 -27.38 -18.76 -9.79
C VAL A 413 -28.29 -19.33 -10.86
N ASN A 414 -29.11 -20.32 -10.49
CA ASN A 414 -30.03 -21.02 -11.38
C ASN A 414 -31.46 -20.70 -10.96
N GLY A 415 -32.04 -19.64 -11.52
CA GLY A 415 -33.38 -19.18 -11.15
C GLY A 415 -33.44 -18.65 -9.71
N SER A 416 -33.97 -19.44 -8.77
CA SER A 416 -34.00 -19.11 -7.33
C SER A 416 -32.92 -19.82 -6.52
N GLU A 417 -32.28 -20.85 -7.08
CA GLU A 417 -31.25 -21.63 -6.40
C GLU A 417 -29.88 -20.95 -6.53
N ILE A 418 -29.17 -20.85 -5.41
CA ILE A 418 -27.80 -20.33 -5.33
C ILE A 418 -26.88 -21.51 -5.00
N LEU A 419 -25.88 -21.74 -5.85
CA LEU A 419 -24.88 -22.79 -5.65
C LEU A 419 -23.52 -22.15 -5.37
N ILE A 420 -22.84 -22.63 -4.33
CA ILE A 420 -21.46 -22.27 -4.00
C ILE A 420 -20.61 -23.54 -4.06
N ASN A 421 -19.59 -23.52 -4.93
CA ASN A 421 -18.73 -24.68 -5.21
C ASN A 421 -19.53 -25.93 -5.59
N GLY A 422 -20.64 -25.74 -6.34
CA GLY A 422 -21.52 -26.81 -6.81
C GLY A 422 -22.53 -27.33 -5.78
N LYS A 423 -22.61 -26.75 -4.58
CA LYS A 423 -23.56 -27.15 -3.53
C LYS A 423 -24.62 -26.07 -3.30
N PRO A 424 -25.90 -26.41 -3.13
CA PRO A 424 -26.94 -25.47 -2.71
C PRO A 424 -26.58 -24.75 -1.43
N ALA A 425 -26.71 -23.42 -1.43
CA ALA A 425 -26.36 -22.55 -0.32
C ALA A 425 -27.45 -21.51 -0.09
N THR A 426 -28.03 -21.54 1.10
CA THR A 426 -28.98 -20.52 1.60
C THR A 426 -28.30 -19.49 2.51
N THR A 427 -27.05 -19.74 2.89
CA THR A 427 -26.24 -18.87 3.75
C THR A 427 -24.80 -18.83 3.28
N TYR A 428 -24.07 -17.79 3.69
CA TYR A 428 -22.63 -17.67 3.48
C TYR A 428 -21.91 -17.24 4.74
N THR A 429 -20.79 -17.90 5.05
CA THR A 429 -19.88 -17.54 6.15
C THR A 429 -18.62 -16.92 5.57
N PHE A 430 -18.29 -15.70 6.00
CA PHE A 430 -17.13 -14.95 5.49
C PHE A 430 -15.82 -15.52 6.03
N LYS A 431 -14.79 -15.60 5.16
CA LYS A 431 -13.46 -16.14 5.47
C LYS A 431 -12.46 -15.06 5.89
N GLN A 432 -12.82 -13.78 5.78
CA GLN A 432 -11.98 -12.67 6.20
C GLN A 432 -12.80 -11.45 6.60
N ASP A 433 -12.14 -10.48 7.21
CA ASP A 433 -12.71 -9.18 7.56
C ASP A 433 -12.83 -8.25 6.35
N TYR A 434 -13.82 -7.37 6.37
CA TYR A 434 -14.08 -6.38 5.31
C TYR A 434 -14.29 -4.98 5.88
N TYR A 435 -13.98 -3.98 5.07
CA TYR A 435 -13.99 -2.57 5.47
C TYR A 435 -14.73 -1.71 4.44
N TRP A 436 -15.34 -0.62 4.91
CA TRP A 436 -15.95 0.40 4.06
C TRP A 436 -15.09 1.66 4.04
N MET A 437 -14.51 1.93 2.87
CA MET A 437 -13.51 2.98 2.67
C MET A 437 -14.13 4.15 1.89
N MET A 438 -14.17 5.36 2.46
CA MET A 438 -14.75 6.55 1.84
C MET A 438 -13.77 7.72 1.79
N GLY A 439 -13.88 8.55 0.75
CA GLY A 439 -13.12 9.80 0.67
C GLY A 439 -13.71 10.86 1.59
N ASP A 440 -12.90 11.84 1.96
CA ASP A 440 -13.39 13.01 2.69
C ASP A 440 -14.04 14.00 1.71
N ASN A 441 -13.59 14.02 0.46
CA ASN A 441 -14.23 14.77 -0.62
C ASN A 441 -15.41 13.97 -1.20
N ARG A 442 -16.58 14.05 -0.54
CA ARG A 442 -17.69 13.09 -0.68
C ARG A 442 -18.32 13.04 -2.07
N HIS A 443 -18.36 14.12 -2.82
CA HIS A 443 -18.90 14.08 -4.19
C HIS A 443 -17.80 13.99 -5.27
N ASN A 444 -16.53 13.90 -4.87
CA ASN A 444 -15.39 13.83 -5.78
C ASN A 444 -14.43 12.68 -5.36
N SER A 445 -15.02 11.53 -5.02
CA SER A 445 -14.28 10.37 -4.55
C SER A 445 -14.87 9.08 -5.10
N LEU A 446 -14.09 8.39 -5.93
CA LEU A 446 -14.36 7.00 -6.30
C LEU A 446 -13.96 6.10 -5.11
N ASP A 447 -14.95 5.68 -4.34
CA ASP A 447 -14.78 4.95 -3.09
C ASP A 447 -15.75 3.78 -2.92
N ALA A 448 -15.87 3.21 -1.72
CA ALA A 448 -16.64 2.00 -1.46
C ALA A 448 -18.12 2.12 -1.85
N ARG A 449 -18.66 3.34 -1.93
CA ARG A 449 -20.01 3.58 -2.49
C ARG A 449 -20.18 3.11 -3.93
N TYR A 450 -19.07 2.98 -4.68
CA TYR A 450 -19.06 2.55 -6.08
C TYR A 450 -18.38 1.19 -6.28
N PHE A 451 -17.25 0.92 -5.58
CA PHE A 451 -16.53 -0.34 -5.75
C PHE A 451 -16.86 -1.42 -4.70
N GLY A 452 -17.60 -1.07 -3.64
CA GLY A 452 -17.98 -1.99 -2.57
C GLY A 452 -16.91 -2.20 -1.50
N TYR A 453 -16.94 -3.39 -0.89
CA TYR A 453 -16.12 -3.73 0.27
C TYR A 453 -14.62 -3.81 -0.04
N THR A 454 -13.81 -3.40 0.92
CA THR A 454 -12.35 -3.58 0.91
C THR A 454 -11.99 -4.78 1.77
N PRO A 455 -11.44 -5.87 1.21
CA PRO A 455 -11.04 -7.03 1.99
C PRO A 455 -9.80 -6.76 2.86
N GLU A 456 -9.66 -7.50 3.97
CA GLU A 456 -8.51 -7.42 4.87
C GLU A 456 -7.18 -7.66 4.16
N ASP A 457 -7.13 -8.62 3.24
CA ASP A 457 -5.92 -8.94 2.48
C ASP A 457 -5.44 -7.81 1.53
N HIS A 458 -6.26 -6.79 1.28
CA HIS A 458 -5.91 -5.60 0.51
C HIS A 458 -5.34 -4.46 1.37
N ILE A 459 -5.44 -4.52 2.70
CA ILE A 459 -4.93 -3.45 3.57
C ILE A 459 -3.40 -3.39 3.50
N VAL A 460 -2.85 -2.20 3.21
CA VAL A 460 -1.40 -1.97 3.12
C VAL A 460 -0.84 -1.42 4.43
N GLY A 461 -1.47 -0.37 4.99
CA GLY A 461 -0.94 0.29 6.18
C GLY A 461 -1.62 1.60 6.53
N LYS A 462 -1.12 2.25 7.57
CA LYS A 462 -1.64 3.51 8.12
C LYS A 462 -0.75 4.69 7.72
N PRO A 463 -1.28 5.72 7.03
CA PRO A 463 -0.57 7.00 6.91
C PRO A 463 -0.32 7.60 8.29
N VAL A 464 0.95 7.84 8.63
CA VAL A 464 1.31 8.37 9.96
C VAL A 464 1.92 9.77 9.88
N PHE A 465 2.57 10.11 8.77
CA PHE A 465 3.38 11.32 8.69
C PHE A 465 3.47 11.87 7.26
N ILE A 466 3.39 13.20 7.11
CA ILE A 466 3.67 13.95 5.90
C ILE A 466 5.11 14.43 5.97
N TRP A 467 6.03 13.85 5.19
CA TRP A 467 7.44 14.24 5.23
C TRP A 467 7.75 15.39 4.27
N LEU A 468 6.96 15.56 3.21
CA LEU A 468 7.03 16.68 2.28
C LEU A 468 5.62 17.00 1.77
N SER A 469 5.35 18.26 1.42
CA SER A 469 4.13 18.65 0.73
C SER A 469 4.46 19.66 -0.35
N TRP A 470 3.96 19.38 -1.56
CA TRP A 470 4.29 20.14 -2.77
C TRP A 470 3.03 20.65 -3.47
N ASP A 471 3.04 21.93 -3.82
CA ASP A 471 2.03 22.59 -4.61
C ASP A 471 2.54 22.81 -6.03
N SER A 472 1.94 22.12 -7.00
CA SER A 472 2.33 22.25 -8.41
C SER A 472 1.98 23.61 -9.02
N ASN A 473 1.02 24.34 -8.43
CA ASN A 473 0.49 25.59 -8.95
C ASN A 473 1.24 26.83 -8.41
N ALA A 474 1.96 26.68 -7.28
CA ALA A 474 2.76 27.76 -6.72
C ALA A 474 4.08 27.99 -7.49
N LYS A 475 4.81 29.07 -7.17
CA LYS A 475 6.07 29.46 -7.84
C LYS A 475 7.27 29.40 -6.89
N GLY A 476 8.42 28.99 -7.41
CA GLY A 476 9.70 28.96 -6.68
C GLY A 476 9.64 28.13 -5.40
N ILE A 477 10.20 28.67 -4.31
CA ILE A 477 10.23 28.00 -3.00
C ILE A 477 8.85 27.86 -2.35
N ASN A 478 7.87 28.67 -2.77
CA ASN A 478 6.48 28.59 -2.30
C ASN A 478 5.74 27.36 -2.84
N LYS A 479 6.37 26.58 -3.74
CA LYS A 479 5.90 25.23 -4.06
C LYS A 479 5.95 24.29 -2.87
N ILE A 480 6.82 24.51 -1.89
CA ILE A 480 6.81 23.69 -0.67
C ILE A 480 5.78 24.27 0.30
N ARG A 481 4.81 23.45 0.71
CA ARG A 481 3.85 23.82 1.75
C ARG A 481 4.48 23.62 3.13
N TRP A 482 5.32 24.57 3.55
CA TRP A 482 6.12 24.49 4.79
C TRP A 482 5.30 24.18 6.05
N SER A 483 4.05 24.63 6.12
CA SER A 483 3.13 24.32 7.23
C SER A 483 2.73 22.84 7.33
N ARG A 484 2.91 22.05 6.26
CA ARG A 484 2.59 20.62 6.18
C ARG A 484 3.82 19.72 6.18
N VAL A 485 5.01 20.29 6.02
CA VAL A 485 6.26 19.52 6.13
C VAL A 485 6.38 18.99 7.56
N PHE A 486 6.73 17.71 7.67
CA PHE A 486 6.92 16.99 8.93
C PHE A 486 5.68 16.98 9.83
N THR A 487 4.50 16.73 9.24
CA THR A 487 3.22 16.85 9.93
C THR A 487 2.57 15.51 10.21
N THR A 488 1.96 15.34 11.38
CA THR A 488 1.20 14.13 11.72
C THR A 488 -0.03 13.99 10.83
N VAL A 489 -0.29 12.79 10.32
CA VAL A 489 -1.54 12.50 9.58
C VAL A 489 -2.64 12.05 10.54
N ASP A 490 -2.29 11.20 11.50
CA ASP A 490 -3.23 10.58 12.44
C ASP A 490 -3.01 11.03 13.90
N GLY A 491 -4.01 10.84 14.76
CA GLY A 491 -4.02 11.23 16.17
C GLY A 491 -5.19 12.14 16.55
N GLU A 492 -5.20 12.59 17.80
CA GLU A 492 -6.22 13.51 18.33
C GLU A 492 -5.90 14.98 17.99
N GLY A 493 -6.93 15.82 17.95
CA GLY A 493 -6.80 17.25 17.66
C GLY A 493 -6.33 17.59 16.23
N GLN A 494 -5.87 18.83 16.05
CA GLN A 494 -5.33 19.34 14.78
C GLN A 494 -3.98 18.71 14.39
N PRO A 495 -3.66 18.60 13.09
CA PRO A 495 -2.36 18.15 12.61
C PRO A 495 -1.21 19.01 13.17
N GLN A 496 -0.14 18.36 13.66
CA GLN A 496 1.01 19.03 14.27
C GLN A 496 2.25 18.89 13.37
N SER A 497 2.86 20.01 13.01
CA SER A 497 4.14 20.04 12.28
C SER A 497 5.32 20.04 13.26
N TYR A 498 6.23 19.09 13.07
CA TYR A 498 7.48 18.95 13.82
C TYR A 498 8.69 19.54 13.09
N PHE A 499 8.48 20.23 11.96
CA PHE A 499 9.58 20.71 11.12
C PHE A 499 10.54 21.65 11.86
N LYS A 500 10.00 22.58 12.65
CA LYS A 500 10.82 23.52 13.44
C LYS A 500 11.67 22.79 14.49
N TYR A 501 11.10 21.82 15.20
CA TYR A 501 11.82 21.02 16.18
C TYR A 501 12.92 20.17 15.52
N PHE A 502 12.64 19.61 14.33
CA PHE A 502 13.65 18.91 13.54
C PHE A 502 14.83 19.81 13.17
N LEU A 503 14.59 21.05 12.71
CA LEU A 503 15.67 22.00 12.39
C LEU A 503 16.50 22.36 13.62
N ILE A 504 15.87 22.53 14.79
CA ILE A 504 16.58 22.78 16.05
C ILE A 504 17.48 21.59 16.40
N LEU A 505 16.94 20.37 16.36
CA LEU A 505 17.71 19.15 16.63
C LEU A 505 18.86 18.96 15.64
N LEU A 506 18.65 19.27 14.36
CA LEU A 506 19.67 19.20 13.32
C LEU A 506 20.80 20.22 13.57
N ALA A 507 20.45 21.45 13.94
CA ALA A 507 21.43 22.47 14.31
C ALA A 507 22.24 22.04 15.55
N LEU A 508 21.58 21.54 16.59
CA LEU A 508 22.23 21.01 17.79
C LEU A 508 23.16 19.84 17.47
N TYR A 509 22.76 18.95 16.56
CA TYR A 509 23.60 17.84 16.09
C TYR A 509 24.90 18.35 15.45
N PHE A 510 24.81 19.29 14.50
CA PHE A 510 26.01 19.83 13.83
C PHE A 510 26.91 20.63 14.76
N VAL A 511 26.33 21.38 15.71
CA VAL A 511 27.10 22.06 16.75
C VAL A 511 27.83 21.04 17.63
N GLY A 512 27.14 20.00 18.08
CA GLY A 512 27.72 18.90 18.85
C GLY A 512 28.83 18.17 18.10
N GLU A 513 28.61 17.86 16.82
CA GLU A 513 29.60 17.23 15.95
C GLU A 513 30.86 18.10 15.81
N PHE A 514 30.68 19.41 15.58
CA PHE A 514 31.79 20.37 15.47
C PHE A 514 32.66 20.38 16.73
N PHE A 515 32.05 20.50 17.92
CA PHE A 515 32.81 20.48 19.18
C PHE A 515 33.45 19.12 19.45
N TRP A 516 32.79 18.02 19.09
CA TRP A 516 33.36 16.68 19.23
C TRP A 516 34.59 16.46 18.36
N ARG A 517 34.55 16.91 17.10
CA ARG A 517 35.69 16.86 16.17
C ARG A 517 36.84 17.71 16.66
N LYS A 518 36.58 18.96 17.07
CA LYS A 518 37.57 19.86 17.65
C LYS A 518 38.24 19.27 18.90
N ARG A 519 37.49 18.57 19.76
CA ARG A 519 38.05 17.89 20.94
C ARG A 519 38.91 16.68 20.58
N LYS A 520 38.59 15.94 19.51
CA LYS A 520 39.44 14.86 19.00
C LYS A 520 40.74 15.42 18.40
N GLU A 521 40.65 16.51 17.64
CA GLU A 521 41.83 17.20 17.08
C GLU A 521 42.76 17.74 18.17
N ASN A 522 42.21 18.29 19.27
CA ASN A 522 43.03 18.74 20.40
C ASN A 522 43.62 17.59 21.26
N LYS A 523 43.23 16.33 21.02
CA LYS A 523 43.72 15.14 21.72
C LYS A 523 44.66 14.27 20.89
N ALA A 524 44.72 14.50 19.58
CA ALA A 524 45.67 13.90 18.65
C ALA A 524 46.89 14.81 18.53
#